data_AF-A0A2G8KAU0-F1
#
_entry.id   AF-A0A2G8KAU0-F1
#
_cell.length_a   1.000
_cell.length_b   1.000
_cell.length_c   1.000
_cell.angle_alpha   90.00
_cell.angle_beta   90.00
_cell.angle_gamma   90.00
#
_symmetry.space_group_name_H-M   'P 1'
#
loop_
_entity.id
_entity.type
_entity.pdbx_description
1 polymer ?
#
loop_
_entity_poly.entity_id
_entity_poly.type
_entity_poly.pdbx_seq_one_letter_code
_entity_poly.pdbx_strand_id
1 'polypeptide(L)'
;MSTGSDEHVYGGGEQFSYFDLNGRNYPLWLQEQGVGRNKSTYTTFLADQDSGSGGDYYSTYWVQPTFVSSRKYFAHFTSSTNGQLDFRNDGFHEVEIWNAPDSEIFPGQLVIGTATTFPDLLTKLTGLLGRQPKLPDWLYNGVILGVQGGTEAMLGYLEQAQNEGMKVAGFGSRTMQVGSQPRSADGYFGIGNGTPSSILIWTRRSFG
;
A
#
# COMPACT_ATOMS: atom_id res chain seq x y z
N MET A 1 -18.15 12.99 21.62
CA MET A 1 -19.31 12.44 20.89
C MET A 1 -19.39 10.98 21.30
N SER A 2 -20.46 10.54 21.97
CA SER A 2 -20.53 9.14 22.43
C SER A 2 -20.72 8.25 21.22
N THR A 3 -19.85 7.27 21.01
CA THR A 3 -20.05 6.25 19.96
C THR A 3 -21.28 5.43 20.36
N GLY A 4 -21.90 4.75 19.42
CA GLY A 4 -22.99 3.82 19.73
C GLY A 4 -22.71 2.54 18.97
N SER A 5 -23.32 1.43 19.37
CA SER A 5 -23.17 0.12 18.71
C SER A 5 -23.36 0.15 17.19
N ASP A 6 -24.05 1.17 16.67
CA ASP A 6 -24.44 1.30 15.27
C ASP A 6 -23.51 2.26 14.48
N GLU A 7 -22.49 2.82 15.12
CA GLU A 7 -21.48 3.62 14.42
C GLU A 7 -20.51 2.70 13.64
N HIS A 8 -20.22 3.07 12.39
CA HIS A 8 -19.20 2.38 11.58
C HIS A 8 -18.04 3.32 11.34
N VAL A 9 -16.82 2.78 11.31
CA VAL A 9 -15.59 3.57 11.16
C VAL A 9 -14.75 2.96 10.04
N TYR A 10 -14.21 3.78 9.15
CA TYR A 10 -13.44 3.34 7.98
C TYR A 10 -12.12 4.09 7.88
N GLY A 11 -11.13 3.52 7.19
CA GLY A 11 -9.84 4.17 6.93
C GLY A 11 -8.69 3.44 7.61
N GLY A 12 -7.90 4.16 8.43
CA GLY A 12 -6.69 3.61 9.04
C GLY A 12 -5.55 3.37 8.04
N GLY A 13 -5.61 3.99 6.86
CA GLY A 13 -4.74 3.69 5.71
C GLY A 13 -5.35 2.61 4.81
N GLU A 14 -4.52 1.66 4.37
CA GLU A 14 -4.93 0.51 3.57
C GLU A 14 -5.13 -0.72 4.46
N GLN A 15 -6.39 -1.11 4.67
CA GLN A 15 -6.77 -2.24 5.52
C GLN A 15 -7.27 -3.41 4.66
N PHE A 16 -6.71 -4.60 4.89
CA PHE A 16 -6.94 -5.77 4.03
C PHE A 16 -7.93 -6.79 4.61
N SER A 17 -8.16 -6.77 5.92
CA SER A 17 -8.98 -7.78 6.61
C SER A 17 -10.38 -7.27 6.94
N TYR A 18 -10.48 -6.00 7.32
CA TYR A 18 -11.73 -5.36 7.73
C TYR A 18 -11.80 -3.98 7.12
N PHE A 19 -12.91 -3.68 6.44
CA PHE A 19 -13.19 -2.35 5.94
C PHE A 19 -13.83 -1.48 7.05
N ASP A 20 -14.80 -2.04 7.77
CA ASP A 20 -15.33 -1.44 8.99
C ASP A 20 -14.43 -1.81 10.18
N LEU A 21 -13.85 -0.78 10.78
CA LEU A 21 -12.88 -0.87 11.85
C LEU A 21 -13.54 -1.00 13.23
N ASN A 22 -14.86 -0.80 13.34
CA ASN A 22 -15.54 -0.84 14.62
C ASN A 22 -15.36 -2.21 15.33
N GLY A 23 -15.21 -2.17 16.66
CA GLY A 23 -15.01 -3.34 17.51
C GLY A 23 -13.59 -3.89 17.56
N ARG A 24 -12.59 -3.21 16.97
CA ARG A 24 -11.18 -3.67 16.92
C ARG A 24 -10.19 -2.53 17.17
N ASN A 25 -8.95 -2.91 17.46
CA ASN A 25 -7.82 -1.99 17.58
C ASN A 25 -6.92 -2.10 16.34
N TYR A 26 -6.40 -0.99 15.85
CA TYR A 26 -5.49 -0.92 14.71
C TYR A 26 -4.23 -0.16 15.12
N PRO A 27 -3.11 -0.88 15.34
CA PRO A 27 -1.82 -0.26 15.57
C PRO A 27 -1.41 0.62 14.39
N LEU A 28 -0.95 1.82 14.71
CA LEU A 28 -0.37 2.73 13.74
C LEU A 28 1.12 2.42 13.60
N TRP A 29 1.44 1.28 12.98
CA TRP A 29 2.82 0.82 12.80
C TRP A 29 3.04 0.27 11.39
N LEU A 30 3.91 0.92 10.62
CA LEU A 30 4.26 0.47 9.28
C LEU A 30 5.13 -0.79 9.36
N GLN A 31 4.67 -1.85 8.69
CA GLN A 31 5.38 -3.14 8.65
C GLN A 31 5.04 -3.92 7.38
N GLU A 32 5.73 -5.03 7.18
CA GLU A 32 5.35 -6.00 6.15
C GLU A 32 3.88 -6.41 6.32
N GLN A 33 3.14 -6.50 5.21
CA GLN A 33 1.71 -6.83 5.25
C GLN A 33 1.47 -8.24 5.82
N GLY A 34 2.41 -9.15 5.61
CA GLY A 34 2.40 -10.51 6.15
C GLY A 34 1.82 -11.57 5.21
N VAL A 35 2.22 -12.81 5.43
CA VAL A 35 1.86 -13.98 4.62
C VAL A 35 0.72 -14.77 5.29
N GLY A 36 -0.45 -14.76 4.66
CA GLY A 36 -1.67 -15.39 5.17
C GLY A 36 -2.48 -14.51 6.13
N ARG A 37 -1.83 -13.83 7.10
CA ARG A 37 -2.43 -12.79 7.96
C ARG A 37 -3.59 -13.25 8.86
N ASN A 38 -3.69 -14.56 9.11
CA ASN A 38 -4.68 -15.13 10.02
C ASN A 38 -4.04 -16.27 10.80
N LYS A 39 -3.87 -16.06 12.11
CA LYS A 39 -3.18 -16.99 13.03
C LYS A 39 -3.81 -18.38 13.11
N SER A 40 -5.04 -18.55 12.63
CA SER A 40 -5.72 -19.86 12.55
C SER A 40 -5.41 -20.65 11.27
N THR A 41 -4.61 -20.10 10.35
CA THR A 41 -4.29 -20.75 9.07
C THR A 41 -2.90 -21.38 9.08
N TYR A 42 -2.76 -22.52 8.40
CA TYR A 42 -1.48 -23.23 8.31
C TYR A 42 -0.40 -22.39 7.60
N THR A 43 -0.79 -21.61 6.58
CA THR A 43 0.13 -20.71 5.88
C THR A 43 0.73 -19.65 6.80
N THR A 44 -0.09 -19.00 7.64
CA THR A 44 0.40 -18.01 8.61
C THR A 44 1.29 -18.65 9.66
N PHE A 45 0.93 -19.85 10.15
CA PHE A 45 1.76 -20.61 11.08
C PHE A 45 3.16 -20.89 10.50
N LEU A 46 3.25 -21.38 9.26
CA LEU A 46 4.55 -21.64 8.62
C LEU A 46 5.38 -20.37 8.43
N ALA A 47 4.74 -19.27 8.00
CA ALA A 47 5.43 -17.99 7.81
C ALA A 47 5.95 -17.39 9.13
N ASP A 48 5.16 -17.50 10.22
CA ASP A 48 5.57 -17.08 11.56
C ASP A 48 6.73 -17.94 12.08
N GLN A 49 6.69 -19.26 11.85
CA GLN A 49 7.74 -20.19 12.29
C GLN A 49 9.08 -19.97 11.56
N ASP A 50 9.03 -19.67 10.26
CA ASP A 50 10.23 -19.51 9.43
C ASP A 50 10.90 -18.15 9.62
N SER A 51 10.11 -17.06 9.60
CA SER A 51 10.65 -15.70 9.53
C SER A 51 9.87 -14.65 10.32
N GLY A 52 8.88 -15.05 11.12
CA GLY A 52 8.00 -14.10 11.82
C GLY A 52 7.14 -13.24 10.87
N SER A 53 6.96 -13.69 9.62
CA SER A 53 6.37 -12.90 8.53
C SER A 53 4.89 -13.17 8.30
N GLY A 54 4.21 -13.90 9.20
CA GLY A 54 2.80 -14.26 9.01
C GLY A 54 1.84 -13.07 9.09
N GLY A 55 2.23 -12.00 9.80
CA GLY A 55 1.41 -10.81 10.00
C GLY A 55 0.13 -11.11 10.80
N ASP A 56 -0.80 -10.16 10.80
CA ASP A 56 -2.08 -10.29 11.49
C ASP A 56 -3.16 -9.45 10.77
N TYR A 57 -4.37 -9.40 11.31
CA TYR A 57 -5.48 -8.70 10.65
C TYR A 57 -5.18 -7.23 10.33
N TYR A 58 -4.38 -6.56 11.16
CA TYR A 58 -4.03 -5.14 11.09
C TYR A 58 -2.73 -4.84 10.33
N SER A 59 -1.92 -5.84 9.97
CA SER A 59 -0.61 -5.58 9.35
C SER A 59 -0.76 -5.03 7.93
N THR A 60 -0.10 -3.92 7.64
CA THR A 60 -0.18 -3.21 6.36
C THR A 60 1.08 -2.39 6.10
N TYR A 61 1.44 -2.25 4.81
CA TYR A 61 2.50 -1.35 4.34
C TYR A 61 2.07 0.13 4.39
N TRP A 62 0.77 0.40 4.45
CA TRP A 62 0.23 1.74 4.44
C TRP A 62 -0.70 1.96 5.61
N VAL A 63 -0.11 2.42 6.70
CA VAL A 63 -0.82 2.92 7.87
C VAL A 63 -1.07 4.41 7.70
N GLN A 64 -2.26 4.88 8.09
CA GLN A 64 -2.53 6.31 8.17
C GLN A 64 -3.40 6.62 9.39
N PRO A 65 -3.05 7.62 10.22
CA PRO A 65 -3.83 8.01 11.41
C PRO A 65 -5.03 8.87 10.99
N THR A 66 -5.89 8.30 10.17
CA THR A 66 -7.07 8.95 9.60
C THR A 66 -8.21 7.98 9.56
N PHE A 67 -9.36 8.37 10.10
CA PHE A 67 -10.57 7.57 9.99
C PHE A 67 -11.78 8.43 9.62
N VAL A 68 -12.79 7.78 9.06
CA VAL A 68 -14.08 8.35 8.67
C VAL A 68 -15.18 7.61 9.42
N SER A 69 -16.06 8.34 10.09
CA SER A 69 -17.21 7.78 10.78
C SER A 69 -18.47 7.82 9.91
N SER A 70 -19.37 6.85 10.08
CA SER A 70 -20.72 6.84 9.50
C SER A 70 -21.55 8.07 9.91
N ARG A 71 -21.15 8.77 10.97
CA ARG A 71 -21.69 10.06 11.41
C ARG A 71 -21.20 11.26 10.58
N LYS A 72 -20.56 10.99 9.44
CA LYS A 72 -20.14 11.96 8.43
C LYS A 72 -19.14 13.01 8.92
N TYR A 73 -18.16 12.53 9.69
CA TYR A 73 -16.95 13.27 9.98
C TYR A 73 -15.72 12.41 9.68
N PHE A 74 -14.60 13.06 9.39
CA PHE A 74 -13.28 12.44 9.44
C PHE A 74 -12.49 13.03 10.60
N ALA A 75 -11.59 12.23 11.15
CA ALA A 75 -10.55 12.67 12.06
C ALA A 75 -9.20 12.31 11.44
N HIS A 76 -8.33 13.30 11.30
CA HIS A 76 -6.96 13.14 10.80
C HIS A 76 -5.99 13.67 11.84
N PHE A 77 -5.01 12.86 12.23
CA PHE A 77 -3.92 13.29 13.09
C PHE A 77 -2.70 13.57 12.22
N THR A 78 -2.11 14.76 12.32
CA THR A 78 -0.98 15.16 11.46
C THR A 78 0.36 14.52 11.86
N SER A 79 0.34 13.62 12.84
CA SER A 79 1.55 12.99 13.37
C SER A 79 2.05 11.86 12.48
N SER A 80 3.38 11.67 12.47
CA SER A 80 4.04 10.55 11.81
C SER A 80 4.63 9.55 12.82
N THR A 81 4.35 9.72 14.12
CA THR A 81 4.79 8.76 15.13
C THR A 81 3.83 7.58 15.22
N ASN A 82 4.27 6.52 15.88
CA ASN A 82 3.45 5.34 16.09
C ASN A 82 2.32 5.63 17.09
N GLY A 83 1.38 4.71 17.18
CA GLY A 83 0.22 4.85 18.04
C GLY A 83 -0.77 3.74 17.79
N GLN A 84 -2.04 4.00 18.08
CA GLN A 84 -3.13 3.08 17.80
C GLN A 84 -4.47 3.78 17.63
N LEU A 85 -5.32 3.21 16.77
CA LEU A 85 -6.72 3.57 16.61
C LEU A 85 -7.57 2.47 17.25
N ASP A 86 -8.14 2.72 18.41
CA ASP A 86 -8.94 1.75 19.15
C ASP A 86 -10.43 2.09 19.08
N PHE A 87 -11.18 1.21 18.41
CA PHE A 87 -12.61 1.32 18.19
C PHE A 87 -13.38 0.20 18.92
N ARG A 88 -12.80 -0.41 19.96
CA ARG A 88 -13.45 -1.51 20.72
C ARG A 88 -14.55 -1.05 21.66
N ASN A 89 -14.57 0.23 22.05
CA ASN A 89 -15.49 0.73 23.06
C ASN A 89 -16.76 1.34 22.44
N ASP A 90 -17.92 0.88 22.91
CA ASP A 90 -19.22 1.34 22.41
C ASP A 90 -19.55 2.79 22.75
N GLY A 91 -18.86 3.42 23.73
CA GLY A 91 -19.11 4.78 24.18
C GLY A 91 -18.11 5.83 23.69
N PHE A 92 -16.89 5.41 23.29
CA PHE A 92 -15.89 6.31 22.71
C PHE A 92 -14.92 5.59 21.77
N HIS A 93 -14.31 6.35 20.87
CA HIS A 93 -13.12 5.91 20.11
C HIS A 93 -11.89 6.48 20.80
N GLU A 94 -10.88 5.65 21.02
CA GLU A 94 -9.61 6.06 21.61
C GLU A 94 -8.53 6.12 20.54
N VAL A 95 -7.77 7.21 20.52
CA VAL A 95 -6.62 7.34 19.63
C VAL A 95 -5.42 7.69 20.47
N GLU A 96 -4.45 6.80 20.46
CA GLU A 96 -3.14 7.05 21.05
C GLU A 96 -2.18 7.45 19.96
N ILE A 97 -1.42 8.50 20.22
CA ILE A 97 -0.29 8.92 19.40
C ILE A 97 0.90 9.01 20.34
N TRP A 98 1.91 8.19 20.11
CA TRP A 98 3.06 8.08 20.99
C TRP A 98 4.07 9.16 20.67
N ASN A 99 4.68 9.72 21.71
CA ASN A 99 5.74 10.70 21.54
C ASN A 99 7.09 10.04 21.36
N ALA A 100 8.04 10.78 20.80
CA ALA A 100 9.44 10.41 20.94
C ALA A 100 9.80 10.35 22.44
N PRO A 101 10.66 9.42 22.89
CA PRO A 101 10.95 9.20 24.32
C PRO A 101 11.32 10.46 25.11
N ASP A 102 11.96 11.43 24.45
CA ASP A 102 12.45 12.67 25.07
C ASP A 102 11.62 13.93 24.70
N SER A 103 10.43 13.75 24.12
CA SER A 103 9.56 14.86 23.73
C SER A 103 8.39 15.03 24.70
N GLU A 104 8.27 16.22 25.28
CA GLU A 104 7.08 16.64 26.04
C GLU A 104 6.01 17.31 25.16
N ILE A 105 6.33 17.59 23.89
CA ILE A 105 5.43 18.27 22.94
C ILE A 105 4.63 17.22 22.19
N PHE A 106 3.30 17.31 22.21
CA PHE A 106 2.42 16.41 21.48
C PHE A 106 2.76 16.40 19.96
N PRO A 107 2.84 15.25 19.29
CA PRO A 107 3.55 15.11 18.02
C PRO A 107 2.69 15.48 16.79
N GLY A 108 1.62 16.27 16.95
CA GLY A 108 0.77 16.67 15.84
C GLY A 108 -0.48 17.46 16.23
N GLN A 109 -1.45 17.54 15.33
CA GLN A 109 -2.75 18.17 15.53
C GLN A 109 -3.86 17.20 15.11
N LEU A 110 -5.01 17.31 15.78
CA LEU A 110 -6.24 16.65 15.34
C LEU A 110 -7.03 17.62 14.44
N VAL A 111 -7.23 17.21 13.19
CA VAL A 111 -8.10 17.89 12.24
C VAL A 111 -9.39 17.11 12.11
N ILE A 112 -10.52 17.75 12.43
CA ILE A 112 -11.86 17.18 12.24
C ILE A 112 -12.56 17.94 11.13
N GLY A 113 -13.01 17.23 10.10
CA GLY A 113 -13.88 17.75 9.06
C GLY A 113 -15.24 17.06 9.10
N THR A 114 -16.31 17.80 8.88
CA THR A 114 -17.68 17.26 8.81
C THR A 114 -18.32 17.61 7.46
N ALA A 115 -19.30 16.82 7.03
CA ALA A 115 -20.12 17.12 5.86
C ALA A 115 -21.50 16.47 5.95
N THR A 116 -22.41 16.86 5.07
CA THR A 116 -23.76 16.27 4.99
C THR A 116 -23.79 15.00 4.14
N THR A 117 -22.77 14.79 3.30
CA THR A 117 -22.61 13.62 2.42
C THR A 117 -21.18 13.08 2.46
N PHE A 118 -20.99 11.78 2.18
CA PHE A 118 -19.65 11.18 2.09
C PHE A 118 -18.80 11.73 0.93
N PRO A 119 -19.34 11.98 -0.29
CA PRO A 119 -18.58 12.65 -1.35
C PRO A 119 -18.03 14.02 -0.96
N ASP A 120 -18.83 14.85 -0.28
CA ASP A 120 -18.38 16.15 0.22
C ASP A 120 -17.32 15.99 1.31
N LEU A 121 -17.49 14.99 2.19
CA LEU A 121 -16.52 14.68 3.23
C LEU A 121 -15.17 14.27 2.63
N LEU A 122 -15.19 13.41 1.61
CA LEU A 122 -13.99 12.98 0.88
C LEU A 122 -13.36 14.14 0.10
N THR A 123 -14.18 15.05 -0.44
CA THR A 123 -13.71 16.27 -1.10
C THR A 123 -12.92 17.15 -0.14
N LYS A 124 -13.39 17.30 1.11
CA LYS A 124 -12.67 18.01 2.18
C LYS A 124 -11.41 17.28 2.61
N LEU A 125 -11.49 15.96 2.82
CA LEU A 125 -10.34 15.15 3.23
C LEU A 125 -9.22 15.17 2.18
N THR A 126 -9.55 15.03 0.90
CA THR A 126 -8.56 15.15 -0.19
C THR A 126 -8.11 16.60 -0.42
N GLY A 127 -8.91 17.59 -0.01
CA GLY A 127 -8.46 18.99 0.07
C GLY A 127 -7.36 19.20 1.12
N LEU A 128 -7.37 18.39 2.19
CA LEU A 128 -6.33 18.36 3.21
C LEU A 128 -5.10 17.54 2.78
N LEU A 129 -5.32 16.33 2.24
CA LEU A 129 -4.25 15.35 1.99
C LEU A 129 -3.67 15.39 0.57
N GLY A 130 -4.33 16.08 -0.36
CA GLY A 130 -3.98 16.10 -1.78
C GLY A 130 -4.84 15.18 -2.65
N ARG A 131 -4.73 15.37 -3.97
CA ARG A 131 -5.45 14.60 -5.00
C ARG A 131 -4.47 14.06 -6.03
N GLN A 132 -4.68 12.82 -6.43
CA GLN A 132 -3.88 12.15 -7.45
C GLN A 132 -4.13 12.79 -8.84
N PRO A 133 -3.12 12.82 -9.72
CA PRO A 133 -3.30 13.27 -11.10
C PRO A 133 -4.16 12.28 -11.90
N LYS A 134 -4.63 12.72 -13.08
CA LYS A 134 -5.26 11.82 -14.06
C LYS A 134 -4.26 10.73 -14.46
N LEU A 135 -4.72 9.48 -14.56
CA LEU A 135 -3.93 8.40 -15.11
C LEU A 135 -3.57 8.70 -16.59
N PRO A 136 -2.36 8.37 -17.06
CA PRO A 136 -1.97 8.52 -18.46
C PRO A 136 -2.87 7.72 -19.40
N ASP A 137 -3.13 8.26 -20.60
CA ASP A 137 -4.09 7.63 -21.53
C ASP A 137 -3.64 6.24 -22.02
N TRP A 138 -2.33 5.97 -22.06
CA TRP A 138 -1.81 4.66 -22.48
C TRP A 138 -2.20 3.52 -21.53
N LEU A 139 -2.49 3.82 -20.26
CA LEU A 139 -2.86 2.80 -19.28
C LEU A 139 -4.21 2.15 -19.61
N TYR A 140 -5.07 2.84 -20.37
CA TYR A 140 -6.36 2.31 -20.83
C TYR A 140 -6.24 1.42 -22.07
N ASN A 141 -5.05 1.31 -22.67
CA ASN A 141 -4.86 0.59 -23.92
C ASN A 141 -4.74 -0.94 -23.76
N GLY A 142 -4.68 -1.46 -22.53
CA GLY A 142 -4.50 -2.89 -22.29
C GLY A 142 -3.87 -3.23 -20.95
N VAL A 143 -3.51 -4.50 -20.77
CA VAL A 143 -2.84 -4.99 -19.57
C VAL A 143 -1.36 -4.57 -19.54
N ILE A 144 -0.81 -4.37 -18.35
CA ILE A 144 0.65 -4.30 -18.14
C ILE A 144 1.13 -5.72 -17.81
N LEU A 145 1.95 -6.31 -18.68
CA LEU A 145 2.45 -7.67 -18.47
C LEU A 145 3.58 -7.68 -17.44
N GLY A 146 3.34 -8.31 -16.30
CA GLY A 146 4.34 -8.55 -15.26
C GLY A 146 5.20 -9.78 -15.57
N VAL A 147 6.29 -9.60 -16.32
CA VAL A 147 7.13 -10.72 -16.79
C VAL A 147 8.63 -10.47 -16.52
N GLN A 148 9.39 -11.55 -16.40
CA GLN A 148 10.83 -11.56 -16.11
C GLN A 148 11.54 -12.57 -17.03
N GLY A 149 12.87 -12.50 -17.09
CA GLY A 149 13.68 -13.44 -17.89
C GLY A 149 14.50 -12.78 -19.02
N GLY A 150 14.67 -11.46 -19.00
CA GLY A 150 15.41 -10.72 -20.02
C GLY A 150 14.59 -10.43 -21.27
N THR A 151 15.18 -9.66 -22.19
CA THR A 151 14.47 -9.06 -23.34
C THR A 151 13.81 -10.10 -24.25
N GLU A 152 14.53 -11.15 -24.64
CA GLU A 152 14.03 -12.17 -25.59
C GLU A 152 12.80 -12.91 -25.03
N ALA A 153 12.88 -13.40 -23.79
CA ALA A 153 11.76 -14.06 -23.13
C ALA A 153 10.54 -13.13 -22.99
N MET A 154 10.76 -11.87 -22.62
CA MET A 154 9.68 -10.89 -22.49
C MET A 154 9.00 -10.57 -23.83
N LEU A 155 9.77 -10.46 -24.91
CA LEU A 155 9.22 -10.27 -26.25
C LEU A 155 8.42 -11.50 -26.71
N GLY A 156 8.89 -12.70 -26.39
CA GLY A 156 8.13 -13.93 -26.65
C GLY A 156 6.78 -13.96 -25.93
N TYR A 157 6.72 -13.57 -24.65
CA TYR A 157 5.45 -13.47 -23.92
C TYR A 157 4.49 -12.43 -24.50
N LEU A 158 5.00 -11.32 -25.03
CA LEU A 158 4.18 -10.33 -25.71
C LEU A 158 3.60 -10.86 -27.01
N GLU A 159 4.43 -11.50 -27.83
CA GLU A 159 3.97 -12.11 -29.08
C GLU A 159 2.88 -13.15 -28.80
N GLN A 160 3.10 -14.02 -27.81
CA GLN A 160 2.08 -14.98 -27.37
C GLN A 160 0.77 -14.29 -26.96
N ALA A 161 0.84 -13.27 -26.10
CA ALA A 161 -0.36 -12.55 -25.64
C ALA A 161 -1.11 -11.87 -26.80
N GLN A 162 -0.38 -11.24 -27.73
CA GLN A 162 -0.97 -10.56 -28.89
C GLN A 162 -1.60 -11.55 -29.88
N ASN A 163 -0.97 -12.71 -30.10
CA ASN A 163 -1.50 -13.77 -30.96
C ASN A 163 -2.81 -14.35 -30.40
N GLU A 164 -2.98 -14.36 -29.08
CA GLU A 164 -4.23 -14.72 -28.39
C GLU A 164 -5.25 -13.55 -28.33
N GLY A 165 -4.95 -12.42 -28.98
CA GLY A 165 -5.84 -11.26 -29.07
C GLY A 165 -5.84 -10.35 -27.85
N MET A 166 -4.89 -10.50 -26.92
CA MET A 166 -4.80 -9.62 -25.74
C MET A 166 -4.29 -8.23 -26.13
N LYS A 167 -4.97 -7.19 -25.63
CA LYS A 167 -4.47 -5.82 -25.70
C LYS A 167 -3.44 -5.61 -24.59
N VAL A 168 -2.22 -5.26 -24.96
CA VAL A 168 -1.10 -5.03 -24.03
C VAL A 168 -0.69 -3.56 -24.09
N ALA A 169 -0.71 -2.88 -22.96
CA ALA A 169 -0.33 -1.47 -22.83
C ALA A 169 1.16 -1.28 -22.54
N GLY A 170 1.82 -2.28 -21.93
CA GLY A 170 3.23 -2.21 -21.61
C GLY A 170 3.73 -3.41 -20.80
N PHE A 171 4.97 -3.29 -20.32
CA PHE A 171 5.63 -4.29 -19.49
C PHE A 171 5.96 -3.75 -18.11
N GLY A 172 5.83 -4.61 -17.10
CA GLY A 172 6.43 -4.44 -15.79
C GLY A 172 7.46 -5.53 -15.57
N SER A 173 8.74 -5.17 -15.46
CA SER A 173 9.80 -6.14 -15.17
C SER A 173 10.76 -5.59 -14.12
N ARG A 174 10.85 -6.29 -12.98
CA ARG A 174 11.81 -5.94 -11.91
C ARG A 174 13.26 -6.08 -12.39
N THR A 175 13.53 -7.03 -13.29
CA THR A 175 14.86 -7.33 -13.84
C THR A 175 15.36 -6.33 -14.89
N MET A 176 14.49 -5.48 -15.43
CA MET A 176 14.91 -4.43 -16.36
C MET A 176 15.62 -3.25 -15.64
N GLN A 177 15.36 -3.04 -14.34
CA GLN A 177 16.00 -1.98 -13.56
C GLN A 177 17.31 -2.42 -12.90
N VAL A 178 17.40 -3.69 -12.50
CA VAL A 178 18.59 -4.26 -11.89
C VAL A 178 19.05 -5.32 -12.86
N GLY A 179 20.09 -5.04 -13.64
CA GLY A 179 20.61 -5.96 -14.65
C GLY A 179 20.84 -7.34 -14.04
N SER A 180 19.86 -8.23 -14.19
CA SER A 180 19.94 -9.58 -13.67
C SER A 180 20.60 -10.39 -14.76
N GLN A 181 21.90 -10.61 -14.61
CA GLN A 181 22.55 -11.70 -15.32
C GLN A 181 21.78 -12.99 -14.99
N PRO A 182 21.41 -13.81 -15.98
CA PRO A 182 20.85 -15.13 -15.70
C PRO A 182 21.88 -15.89 -14.85
N ARG A 183 21.46 -16.46 -13.72
CA ARG A 183 22.31 -17.42 -13.01
C ARG A 183 22.43 -18.66 -13.88
N SER A 184 23.57 -18.82 -14.57
CA SER A 184 23.98 -20.13 -15.08
C SER A 184 24.29 -21.04 -13.89
N ALA A 185 23.95 -22.32 -14.02
CA ALA A 185 24.21 -23.33 -13.00
C ALA A 185 25.72 -23.60 -12.80
N ASP A 186 26.58 -23.08 -13.65
CA ASP A 186 28.03 -23.22 -13.54
C ASP A 186 28.70 -21.85 -13.62
N GLY A 187 29.59 -21.57 -12.67
CA GLY A 187 30.31 -20.30 -12.57
C GLY A 187 31.31 -20.10 -13.69
N TYR A 188 31.51 -18.85 -14.10
CA TYR A 188 32.78 -18.16 -14.41
C TYR A 188 32.45 -16.82 -15.09
N PHE A 189 33.08 -15.74 -14.62
CA PHE A 189 32.94 -14.36 -15.11
C PHE A 189 33.54 -14.18 -16.52
N GLY A 190 32.84 -13.46 -17.39
CA GLY A 190 33.36 -12.96 -18.66
C GLY A 190 32.74 -11.60 -19.02
N ILE A 191 33.58 -10.58 -19.21
CA ILE A 191 33.18 -9.21 -19.58
C ILE A 191 33.04 -9.16 -21.10
N GLY A 192 31.82 -8.96 -21.61
CA GLY A 192 31.54 -8.85 -23.05
C GLY A 192 30.83 -7.54 -23.38
N ASN A 193 31.50 -6.69 -24.15
CA ASN A 193 30.98 -5.41 -24.67
C ASN A 193 29.96 -5.64 -25.78
N GLY A 194 28.76 -5.05 -25.67
CA GLY A 194 27.73 -5.06 -26.71
C GLY A 194 26.85 -3.82 -26.64
N THR A 195 26.75 -3.10 -27.76
CA THR A 195 26.08 -1.80 -27.98
C THR A 195 24.57 -1.81 -27.71
N PRO A 196 23.97 -0.70 -27.20
CA PRO A 196 22.55 -0.64 -26.91
C PRO A 196 21.72 -0.26 -28.14
N SER A 197 20.76 -1.11 -28.51
CA SER A 197 19.61 -0.70 -29.33
C SER A 197 18.62 0.04 -28.42
N SER A 198 18.28 1.26 -28.80
CA SER A 198 17.47 2.19 -28.00
C SER A 198 16.03 1.71 -27.83
N ILE A 199 15.71 1.21 -26.64
CA ILE A 199 14.35 1.22 -26.06
C ILE A 199 14.22 2.52 -25.25
N LEU A 200 13.16 3.29 -25.51
CA LEU A 200 12.88 4.52 -24.77
C LEU A 200 12.40 4.15 -23.36
N ILE A 201 13.31 4.20 -22.39
CA ILE A 201 13.04 3.93 -20.97
C ILE A 201 12.85 5.29 -20.28
N TRP A 202 11.68 5.52 -19.67
CA TRP A 202 11.50 6.69 -18.80
C TRP A 202 11.60 6.27 -17.34
N THR A 203 12.74 6.55 -16.70
CA THR A 203 12.87 6.62 -15.25
C THR A 203 12.95 8.08 -14.86
N ARG A 204 11.91 8.59 -14.18
CA ARG A 204 11.97 9.95 -13.59
C ARG A 204 12.94 9.90 -12.41
N ARG A 205 14.13 10.47 -12.57
CA ARG A 205 14.90 10.99 -11.43
C ARG A 205 14.28 12.33 -11.05
N SER A 206 13.65 12.40 -9.88
CA SER A 206 13.35 13.67 -9.23
C SER A 206 14.56 14.05 -8.38
N PHE A 207 15.29 15.08 -8.79
CA PHE A 207 16.01 15.95 -7.87
C PHE A 207 15.25 17.28 -7.86
N GLY A 208 14.99 17.78 -6.65
CA GLY A 208 14.38 19.05 -6.33
C GLY A 208 14.37 19.16 -4.81
#